data_AF-A0A7X2P508-F1
#
_entry.id   AF-A0A7X2P508-F1
#
_cell.length_a   1.000
_cell.length_b   1.000
_cell.length_c   1.000
_cell.angle_alpha   90.00
_cell.angle_beta   90.00
_cell.angle_gamma   90.00
#
_symmetry.space_group_name_H-M   'P 1'
#
loop_
_entity.id
_entity.type
_entity.pdbx_description
1 polymer ?
#
loop_
_entity_poly.entity_id
_entity_poly.type
_entity_poly.pdbx_seq_one_letter_code
_entity_poly.pdbx_strand_id
1 'polypeptide(L)'
;MNTVFKILWFEDEVSWYNMERLRINAILQEHYLTPKIVRKNGDDFDITELTGNDYDLILMDYKLAEGTTGDTVASAIRNNNILTDILFYSSEEQNMLDAISKGTPIDGVYLTKRDYTIFTEKVENLISKIVKRSEDLVNLRGFVMDGSSDFEVRIQEILNIVWHKFDESEKDILENAVQKTIKRNEDRDQKTKQKVLAENPTFPAAVNSIHFFSHSDRLYLLEKVIKILLDNYNLTAEEEFSSFKSNYENEISHYRNALGHRKSTDNVIELTKGNFIPIDEELHQKMRKNLTRYNQLIEKLEKFVTEKI
;
A
#
# COMPACT_ATOMS: atom_id res chain seq x y z
N MET A 1 -2.00 -8.42 -4.63
CA MET A 1 -2.74 -7.17 -4.33
C MET A 1 -2.19 -6.65 -3.01
N ASN A 2 -1.54 -5.48 -3.03
CA ASN A 2 -0.78 -4.97 -1.87
C ASN A 2 -1.74 -4.22 -0.92
N THR A 3 -1.78 -2.90 -1.07
CA THR A 3 -2.63 -1.98 -0.32
C THR A 3 -3.59 -1.20 -1.23
N VAL A 4 -3.49 -1.37 -2.55
CA VAL A 4 -4.30 -0.65 -3.54
C VAL A 4 -5.24 -1.62 -4.23
N PHE A 5 -6.50 -1.23 -4.39
CA PHE A 5 -7.50 -1.94 -5.19
C PHE A 5 -7.90 -1.07 -6.39
N LYS A 6 -7.67 -1.57 -7.60
CA LYS A 6 -7.85 -0.84 -8.85
C LYS A 6 -9.17 -1.23 -9.51
N ILE A 7 -10.03 -0.23 -9.74
CA ILE A 7 -11.30 -0.40 -10.44
C ILE A 7 -11.26 0.42 -11.73
N LEU A 8 -11.62 -0.21 -12.84
CA LEU A 8 -11.98 0.49 -14.06
C LEU A 8 -13.50 0.58 -14.14
N TRP A 9 -14.02 1.78 -14.34
CA TRP A 9 -15.46 2.02 -14.30
C TRP A 9 -15.93 2.79 -15.54
N PHE A 10 -16.71 2.13 -16.38
CA PHE A 10 -17.42 2.72 -17.51
C PHE A 10 -18.81 3.20 -17.07
N GLU A 11 -18.98 4.51 -16.92
CA GLU A 11 -20.23 5.12 -16.47
C GLU A 11 -20.35 6.55 -17.02
N ASP A 12 -21.39 6.80 -17.82
CA ASP A 12 -21.65 8.09 -18.44
C ASP A 12 -22.35 9.07 -17.47
N GLU A 13 -23.16 8.57 -16.55
CA GLU A 13 -23.90 9.38 -15.58
C GLU A 13 -23.04 9.74 -14.36
N VAL A 14 -22.56 10.99 -14.37
CA VAL A 14 -21.66 11.52 -13.32
C VAL A 14 -22.31 11.48 -11.93
N SER A 15 -23.63 11.71 -11.81
CA SER A 15 -24.34 11.67 -10.53
C SER A 15 -24.34 10.29 -9.90
N TRP A 16 -24.69 9.26 -10.66
CA TRP A 16 -24.64 7.86 -10.24
C TRP A 16 -23.22 7.47 -9.83
N TYR A 17 -22.24 7.75 -10.69
CA TYR A 17 -20.83 7.47 -10.39
C TYR A 17 -20.39 8.08 -9.06
N ASN A 18 -20.66 9.38 -8.84
CA ASN A 18 -20.20 10.06 -7.63
C ASN A 18 -20.83 9.48 -6.37
N MET A 19 -22.10 9.10 -6.40
CA MET A 19 -22.79 8.50 -5.25
C MET A 19 -22.26 7.09 -4.96
N GLU A 20 -22.21 6.22 -5.96
CA GLU A 20 -21.78 4.83 -5.76
C GLU A 20 -20.28 4.71 -5.49
N ARG A 21 -19.46 5.63 -6.04
CA ARG A 21 -18.03 5.72 -5.69
C ARG A 21 -17.81 5.90 -4.18
N LEU A 22 -18.65 6.68 -3.49
CA LEU A 22 -18.52 6.86 -2.04
C LEU A 22 -18.78 5.55 -1.29
N ARG A 23 -19.76 4.76 -1.72
CA ARG A 23 -20.09 3.46 -1.12
C ARG A 23 -19.00 2.43 -1.39
N ILE A 24 -18.52 2.36 -2.62
CA ILE A 24 -17.42 1.46 -3.01
C ILE A 24 -16.14 1.82 -2.25
N ASN A 25 -15.84 3.12 -2.09
CA ASN A 25 -14.73 3.55 -1.26
C ASN A 25 -14.90 3.08 0.19
N ALA A 26 -16.11 3.18 0.78
CA ALA A 26 -16.37 2.72 2.13
C ALA A 26 -16.10 1.21 2.28
N ILE A 27 -16.62 0.39 1.36
CA ILE A 27 -16.36 -1.06 1.31
C ILE A 27 -14.86 -1.34 1.26
N LEU A 28 -14.11 -0.65 0.39
CA LEU A 28 -12.67 -0.86 0.28
C LEU A 28 -11.90 -0.43 1.54
N GLN A 29 -12.38 0.60 2.24
CA GLN A 29 -11.79 1.03 3.51
C GLN A 29 -12.01 0.02 4.64
N GLU A 30 -13.10 -0.75 4.63
CA GLU A 30 -13.31 -1.85 5.60
C GLU A 30 -12.20 -2.91 5.50
N HIS A 31 -11.66 -3.13 4.31
CA HIS A 31 -10.51 -4.02 4.08
C HIS A 31 -9.14 -3.32 4.12
N TYR A 32 -9.09 -2.04 4.53
CA TYR A 32 -7.90 -1.18 4.54
C TYR A 32 -7.20 -1.10 3.18
N LEU A 33 -8.00 -1.05 2.10
CA LEU A 33 -7.50 -0.89 0.75
C LEU A 33 -7.68 0.56 0.27
N THR A 34 -6.64 1.09 -0.36
CA THR A 34 -6.65 2.38 -1.03
C THR A 34 -7.35 2.22 -2.38
N PRO A 35 -8.50 2.87 -2.60
CA PRO A 35 -9.22 2.78 -3.86
C PRO A 35 -8.50 3.56 -4.97
N LYS A 36 -8.24 2.92 -6.11
CA LYS A 36 -7.83 3.59 -7.35
C LYS A 36 -8.88 3.33 -8.43
N ILE A 37 -9.86 4.24 -8.50
CA ILE A 37 -10.99 4.12 -9.41
C ILE A 37 -10.76 5.03 -10.63
N VAL A 38 -10.59 4.44 -11.80
CA VAL A 38 -10.49 5.13 -13.08
C VAL A 38 -11.86 5.12 -13.73
N ARG A 39 -12.48 6.30 -13.88
CA ARG A 39 -13.72 6.45 -14.63
C ARG A 39 -13.42 6.70 -16.11
N LYS A 40 -14.19 6.05 -16.98
CA LYS A 40 -14.26 6.28 -18.43
C LYS A 40 -15.73 6.47 -18.82
N ASN A 41 -16.00 7.29 -19.82
CA ASN A 41 -17.31 7.34 -20.47
C ASN A 41 -17.29 6.40 -21.70
N GLY A 42 -18.43 6.20 -22.36
CA GLY A 42 -18.56 5.35 -23.55
C GLY A 42 -17.73 5.83 -24.75
N ASP A 43 -17.50 7.14 -24.87
CA ASP A 43 -16.73 7.76 -25.96
C ASP A 43 -15.21 7.65 -25.77
N ASP A 44 -14.75 7.59 -24.52
CA ASP A 44 -13.35 7.42 -24.11
C ASP A 44 -12.94 5.94 -24.05
N PHE A 45 -13.79 5.02 -24.54
CA PHE A 45 -13.48 3.60 -24.58
C PHE A 45 -12.49 3.28 -25.69
N ASP A 46 -11.21 3.26 -25.33
CA ASP A 46 -10.18 2.64 -26.15
C ASP A 46 -9.74 1.33 -25.51
N ILE A 47 -10.07 0.23 -26.19
CA ILE A 47 -9.72 -1.10 -25.70
C ILE A 47 -8.22 -1.39 -25.75
N THR A 48 -7.48 -0.68 -26.59
CA THR A 48 -6.04 -0.84 -26.67
C THR A 48 -5.33 -0.30 -25.42
N GLU A 49 -6.00 0.54 -24.63
CA GLU A 49 -5.51 0.95 -23.30
C GLU A 49 -5.63 -0.16 -22.25
N LEU A 50 -6.47 -1.18 -22.51
CA LEU A 50 -6.63 -2.32 -21.61
C LEU A 50 -5.57 -3.38 -21.90
N THR A 51 -4.34 -3.14 -21.46
CA THR A 51 -3.25 -4.10 -21.57
C THR A 51 -3.10 -4.93 -20.30
N GLY A 52 -3.55 -6.20 -20.31
CA GLY A 52 -3.28 -7.14 -19.22
C GLY A 52 -4.09 -6.90 -17.93
N ASN A 53 -3.70 -7.59 -16.84
CA ASN A 53 -4.42 -7.66 -15.56
C ASN A 53 -4.20 -6.42 -14.66
N ASP A 54 -4.30 -5.22 -15.22
CA ASP A 54 -3.99 -3.96 -14.52
C ASP A 54 -5.06 -3.52 -13.51
N TYR A 55 -6.25 -4.12 -13.58
CA TYR A 55 -7.39 -3.84 -12.73
C TYR A 55 -7.85 -5.09 -12.00
N ASP A 56 -8.28 -4.90 -10.75
CA ASP A 56 -8.83 -5.97 -9.90
C ASP A 56 -10.30 -6.25 -10.24
N LEU A 57 -11.06 -5.22 -10.63
CA LEU A 57 -12.47 -5.28 -10.99
C LEU A 57 -12.81 -4.28 -12.10
N ILE A 58 -13.66 -4.67 -13.04
CA ILE A 58 -14.24 -3.78 -14.04
C ILE A 58 -15.73 -3.61 -13.75
N LEU A 59 -16.19 -2.36 -13.67
CA LEU A 59 -17.60 -1.99 -13.54
C LEU A 59 -18.06 -1.35 -14.85
N MET A 60 -19.21 -1.75 -15.36
CA MET A 60 -19.67 -1.27 -16.66
C MET A 60 -21.18 -1.12 -16.73
N ASP A 61 -21.64 0.10 -17.00
CA ASP A 61 -23.00 0.34 -17.44
C ASP A 61 -23.20 -0.37 -18.79
N TYR A 62 -24.27 -1.15 -18.92
CA TYR A 62 -24.55 -1.89 -20.14
C TYR A 62 -24.94 -0.98 -21.30
N LYS A 63 -25.56 0.18 -21.00
CA LYS A 63 -25.95 1.19 -21.98
C LYS A 63 -24.93 2.34 -22.03
N LEU A 64 -23.70 2.04 -22.44
CA LEU A 64 -22.79 3.09 -22.89
C LEU A 64 -23.40 3.76 -24.13
N ALA A 65 -23.15 5.05 -24.33
CA ALA A 65 -23.74 5.93 -25.37
C ALA A 65 -24.10 5.28 -26.74
N GLU A 66 -25.03 5.91 -27.49
CA GLU A 66 -25.64 5.38 -28.72
C GLU A 66 -24.64 4.72 -29.68
N GLY A 67 -24.60 3.38 -29.68
CA GLY A 67 -23.86 2.55 -30.64
C GLY A 67 -22.88 1.56 -30.04
N THR A 68 -22.40 1.77 -28.80
CA THR A 68 -21.44 0.87 -28.13
C THR A 68 -22.15 0.13 -27.00
N THR A 69 -22.58 -1.10 -27.24
CA THR A 69 -23.22 -1.92 -26.21
C THR A 69 -22.19 -2.61 -25.30
N GLY A 70 -22.54 -2.85 -24.04
CA GLY A 70 -21.64 -3.52 -23.08
C GLY A 70 -21.12 -4.88 -23.54
N ASP A 71 -21.89 -5.65 -24.31
CA ASP A 71 -21.47 -6.93 -24.90
C ASP A 71 -20.38 -6.78 -25.97
N THR A 72 -20.41 -5.69 -26.74
CA THR A 72 -19.35 -5.38 -27.71
C THR A 72 -18.05 -5.08 -26.97
N VAL A 73 -18.14 -4.29 -25.90
CA VAL A 73 -17.00 -3.97 -25.04
C VAL A 73 -16.42 -5.22 -24.38
N ALA A 74 -17.25 -6.06 -23.75
CA ALA A 74 -16.74 -7.26 -23.09
C ALA A 74 -16.20 -8.31 -24.06
N SER A 75 -16.81 -8.48 -25.23
CA SER A 75 -16.27 -9.35 -26.29
C SER A 75 -14.89 -8.87 -26.71
N ALA A 76 -14.74 -7.56 -26.88
CA ALA A 76 -13.46 -6.97 -27.19
C ALA A 76 -12.45 -7.16 -26.03
N ILE A 77 -12.88 -7.05 -24.75
CA ILE A 77 -12.00 -7.24 -23.57
C ILE A 77 -11.46 -8.67 -23.56
N ARG A 78 -12.32 -9.66 -23.86
CA ARG A 78 -11.92 -11.07 -23.93
C ARG A 78 -11.06 -11.38 -25.16
N ASN A 79 -11.32 -10.76 -26.31
CA ASN A 79 -10.45 -10.89 -27.50
C ASN A 79 -9.02 -10.39 -27.24
N ASN A 80 -8.85 -9.46 -26.28
CA ASN A 80 -7.54 -9.00 -25.81
C ASN A 80 -6.97 -9.83 -24.65
N ASN A 81 -7.56 -11.00 -24.36
CA ASN A 81 -7.14 -11.95 -23.32
C ASN A 81 -7.10 -11.35 -21.90
N ILE A 82 -7.95 -10.37 -21.62
CA ILE A 82 -8.13 -9.82 -20.28
C ILE A 82 -9.12 -10.73 -19.54
N LEU A 83 -8.73 -11.25 -18.38
CA LEU A 83 -9.53 -12.21 -17.58
C LEU A 83 -10.07 -11.61 -16.28
N THR A 84 -9.94 -10.30 -16.09
CA THR A 84 -10.50 -9.58 -14.94
C THR A 84 -12.01 -9.81 -14.85
N ASP A 85 -12.51 -9.99 -13.63
CA ASP A 85 -13.95 -10.10 -13.34
C ASP A 85 -14.64 -8.78 -13.75
N ILE A 86 -15.78 -8.87 -14.45
CA ILE A 86 -16.56 -7.72 -14.94
C ILE A 86 -17.94 -7.75 -14.28
N LEU A 87 -18.41 -6.61 -13.76
CA LEU A 87 -19.79 -6.42 -13.34
C LEU A 87 -20.51 -5.51 -14.33
N PHE A 88 -21.44 -6.09 -15.08
CA PHE A 88 -22.44 -5.33 -15.83
C PHE A 88 -23.61 -4.94 -14.95
N TYR A 89 -24.06 -3.71 -15.13
CA TYR A 89 -25.29 -3.23 -14.55
C TYR A 89 -26.12 -2.44 -15.55
N SER A 90 -27.44 -2.48 -15.38
CA SER A 90 -28.37 -1.80 -16.28
C SER A 90 -29.65 -1.38 -15.55
N SER A 91 -30.20 -0.22 -15.90
CA SER A 91 -31.55 0.17 -15.47
C SER A 91 -32.63 -0.68 -16.16
N GLU A 92 -32.33 -1.23 -17.35
CA GLU A 92 -33.17 -2.17 -18.10
C GLU A 92 -32.62 -3.58 -17.98
N GLU A 93 -32.70 -4.13 -16.77
CA GLU A 93 -32.16 -5.45 -16.41
C GLU A 93 -32.60 -6.56 -17.38
N GLN A 94 -33.90 -6.65 -17.72
CA GLN A 94 -34.40 -7.68 -18.61
C GLN A 94 -33.81 -7.58 -20.02
N ASN A 95 -33.64 -6.36 -20.54
CA ASN A 95 -33.06 -6.16 -21.87
C ASN A 95 -31.58 -6.58 -21.90
N MET A 96 -30.84 -6.28 -20.83
CA MET A 96 -29.45 -6.75 -20.66
C MET A 96 -29.38 -8.28 -20.59
N LEU A 97 -30.24 -8.92 -19.78
CA LEU A 97 -30.30 -10.38 -19.66
C LEU A 97 -30.64 -11.06 -21.00
N ASP A 98 -31.62 -10.51 -21.73
CA ASP A 98 -32.03 -11.02 -23.04
C ASP A 98 -30.92 -10.85 -24.09
N ALA A 99 -30.19 -9.74 -24.05
CA ALA A 99 -29.09 -9.50 -24.97
C ALA A 99 -27.90 -10.44 -24.70
N ILE A 100 -27.51 -10.59 -23.43
CA ILE A 100 -26.39 -11.46 -23.04
C ILE A 100 -26.71 -12.94 -23.27
N SER A 101 -27.95 -13.37 -23.03
CA SER A 101 -28.37 -14.76 -23.28
C SER A 101 -28.42 -15.14 -24.77
N LYS A 102 -28.61 -14.16 -25.66
CA LYS A 102 -28.57 -14.34 -27.12
C LYS A 102 -27.18 -14.15 -27.72
N GLY A 103 -26.30 -13.45 -27.01
CA GLY A 103 -24.94 -13.15 -27.43
C GLY A 103 -23.96 -14.30 -27.25
N THR A 104 -22.70 -14.05 -27.57
CA THR A 104 -21.61 -14.99 -27.28
C THR A 104 -21.42 -15.08 -25.76
N PRO A 105 -21.33 -16.29 -25.17
CA PRO A 105 -21.02 -16.43 -23.75
C PRO A 105 -19.71 -15.74 -23.40
N ILE A 106 -19.72 -14.92 -22.36
CA ILE A 106 -18.54 -14.19 -21.88
C ILE A 106 -18.21 -14.68 -20.48
N ASP A 107 -17.05 -15.34 -20.31
CA ASP A 107 -16.60 -15.84 -19.02
C ASP A 107 -16.24 -14.71 -18.05
N GLY A 108 -16.45 -14.94 -16.75
CA GLY A 108 -16.08 -13.99 -15.70
C GLY A 108 -16.93 -12.71 -15.66
N VAL A 109 -18.15 -12.77 -16.21
CA VAL A 109 -19.11 -11.66 -16.20
C VAL A 109 -20.19 -11.89 -15.16
N TYR A 110 -20.43 -10.87 -14.35
CA TYR A 110 -21.49 -10.78 -13.37
C TYR A 110 -22.50 -9.74 -13.83
N LEU A 111 -23.77 -9.97 -13.52
CA LEU A 111 -24.88 -9.11 -13.92
C LEU A 111 -25.60 -8.61 -12.67
N THR A 112 -26.04 -7.35 -12.70
CA THR A 112 -26.90 -6.79 -11.67
C THR A 112 -27.80 -5.69 -12.23
N LYS A 113 -28.82 -5.31 -11.48
CA LYS A 113 -29.66 -4.16 -11.78
C LYS A 113 -28.96 -2.88 -11.34
N ARG A 114 -29.16 -1.78 -12.08
CA ARG A 114 -28.81 -0.41 -11.66
C ARG A 114 -29.79 0.07 -10.58
N ASP A 115 -29.69 -0.55 -9.42
CA ASP A 115 -30.40 -0.21 -8.20
C ASP A 115 -29.34 -0.01 -7.11
N TYR A 116 -29.46 1.08 -6.34
CA TYR A 116 -28.44 1.47 -5.36
C TYR A 116 -28.09 0.36 -4.36
N THR A 117 -29.07 -0.42 -3.91
CA THR A 117 -28.83 -1.46 -2.91
C THR A 117 -28.24 -2.70 -3.58
N ILE A 118 -28.89 -3.17 -4.65
CA ILE A 118 -28.52 -4.42 -5.32
C ILE A 118 -27.16 -4.29 -6.02
N PHE A 119 -26.86 -3.14 -6.62
CA PHE A 119 -25.56 -2.85 -7.23
C PHE A 119 -24.46 -2.83 -6.17
N THR A 120 -24.62 -2.03 -5.10
CA THR A 120 -23.63 -1.95 -4.02
C THR A 120 -23.35 -3.33 -3.43
N GLU A 121 -24.38 -4.12 -3.10
CA GLU A 121 -24.23 -5.48 -2.55
C GLU A 121 -23.47 -6.41 -3.51
N LYS A 122 -23.74 -6.31 -4.82
CA LYS A 122 -23.03 -7.13 -5.81
C LYS A 122 -21.56 -6.74 -5.92
N VAL A 123 -21.26 -5.43 -5.89
CA VAL A 123 -19.87 -4.93 -5.90
C VAL A 123 -19.13 -5.39 -4.64
N GLU A 124 -19.75 -5.28 -3.46
CA GLU A 124 -19.18 -5.73 -2.19
C GLU A 124 -18.82 -7.21 -2.21
N ASN A 125 -19.72 -8.06 -2.72
CA ASN A 125 -19.47 -9.49 -2.85
C ASN A 125 -18.29 -9.80 -3.80
N LEU A 126 -18.16 -9.05 -4.90
CA LEU A 126 -17.04 -9.23 -5.83
C LEU A 126 -15.71 -8.75 -5.24
N ILE A 127 -15.71 -7.60 -4.58
CA ILE A 127 -14.55 -7.10 -3.83
C ILE A 127 -14.14 -8.15 -2.79
N SER A 128 -15.08 -8.63 -1.97
CA SER A 128 -14.84 -9.67 -0.96
C SER A 128 -14.24 -10.95 -1.57
N LYS A 129 -14.76 -11.42 -2.70
CA LYS A 129 -14.21 -12.59 -3.42
C LYS A 129 -12.75 -12.35 -3.83
N ILE A 130 -12.44 -11.18 -4.38
CA ILE A 130 -11.09 -10.83 -4.84
C ILE A 130 -10.13 -10.68 -3.66
N VAL A 131 -10.57 -10.00 -2.59
CA VAL A 131 -9.81 -9.80 -1.35
C VAL A 131 -9.47 -11.15 -0.73
N LYS A 132 -10.45 -12.03 -0.51
CA LYS A 132 -10.24 -13.37 0.07
C LYS A 132 -9.27 -14.21 -0.74
N ARG A 133 -9.28 -14.11 -2.08
CA ARG A 133 -8.32 -14.82 -2.93
C ARG A 133 -6.88 -14.31 -2.75
N SER A 134 -6.70 -13.07 -2.31
CA SER A 134 -5.40 -12.47 -2.03
C SER A 134 -4.89 -12.70 -0.61
N GLU A 135 -5.66 -13.37 0.24
CA GLU A 135 -5.34 -13.55 1.66
C GLU A 135 -4.50 -14.81 1.91
N ASP A 136 -3.37 -14.88 1.22
CA ASP A 136 -2.40 -15.96 1.37
C ASP A 136 -1.05 -15.44 1.88
N LEU A 137 -0.27 -16.33 2.49
CA LEU A 137 1.03 -15.98 3.06
C LEU A 137 2.00 -15.37 2.03
N VAL A 138 1.96 -15.81 0.77
CA VAL A 138 2.86 -15.29 -0.27
C VAL A 138 2.51 -13.84 -0.56
N ASN A 139 1.22 -13.53 -0.73
CA ASN A 139 0.79 -12.14 -0.92
C ASN A 139 1.06 -11.28 0.32
N LEU A 140 0.72 -11.76 1.52
CA LEU A 140 1.00 -11.06 2.80
C LEU A 140 2.48 -10.72 2.95
N ARG A 141 3.34 -11.72 2.79
CA ARG A 141 4.79 -11.56 2.85
C ARG A 141 5.26 -10.57 1.79
N GLY A 142 4.75 -10.69 0.57
CA GLY A 142 5.10 -9.82 -0.55
C GLY A 142 4.88 -8.35 -0.22
N PHE A 143 3.66 -7.96 0.15
CA PHE A 143 3.36 -6.54 0.37
C PHE A 143 3.96 -5.98 1.67
N VAL A 144 4.14 -6.80 2.71
CA VAL A 144 4.83 -6.38 3.94
C VAL A 144 6.31 -6.14 3.67
N MET A 145 6.97 -7.03 2.91
CA MET A 145 8.38 -6.87 2.54
C MET A 145 8.59 -5.67 1.64
N ASP A 146 7.73 -5.48 0.63
CA ASP A 146 7.76 -4.35 -0.29
C ASP A 146 7.65 -3.03 0.47
N GLY A 147 6.57 -2.85 1.25
CA GLY A 147 6.33 -1.64 2.02
C GLY A 147 7.41 -1.36 3.07
N SER A 148 7.87 -2.38 3.81
CA SER A 148 8.94 -2.17 4.79
C SER A 148 10.25 -1.76 4.13
N SER A 149 10.57 -2.31 2.95
CA SER A 149 11.82 -2.01 2.23
C SER A 149 11.81 -0.59 1.68
N ASP A 150 10.67 -0.15 1.14
CA ASP A 150 10.45 1.25 0.75
C ASP A 150 10.71 2.21 1.92
N PHE A 151 10.15 1.92 3.09
CA PHE A 151 10.36 2.73 4.29
C PHE A 151 11.82 2.78 4.72
N GLU A 152 12.60 1.70 4.59
CA GLU A 152 14.03 1.74 4.97
C GLU A 152 14.82 2.74 4.12
N VAL A 153 14.56 2.76 2.81
CA VAL A 153 15.21 3.68 1.86
C VAL A 153 14.83 5.12 2.18
N ARG A 154 13.54 5.38 2.33
CA ARG A 154 13.00 6.72 2.59
C ARG A 154 13.45 7.28 3.93
N ILE A 155 13.51 6.45 4.97
CA ILE A 155 14.07 6.85 6.27
C ILE A 155 15.56 7.20 6.14
N GLN A 156 16.33 6.42 5.38
CA GLN A 156 17.74 6.74 5.10
C GLN A 156 17.88 8.09 4.37
N GLU A 157 17.00 8.37 3.41
CA GLU A 157 16.97 9.65 2.69
C GLU A 157 16.63 10.82 3.61
N ILE A 158 15.63 10.70 4.47
CA ILE A 158 15.32 11.71 5.51
C ILE A 158 16.55 12.01 6.35
N LEU A 159 17.25 10.97 6.85
CA LEU A 159 18.46 11.14 7.67
C LEU A 159 19.57 11.90 6.92
N ASN A 160 19.73 11.67 5.62
CA ASN A 160 20.68 12.40 4.79
C ASN A 160 20.25 13.86 4.55
N ILE A 161 18.97 14.10 4.25
CA ILE A 161 18.43 15.45 4.03
C ILE A 161 18.66 16.32 5.27
N VAL A 162 18.28 15.82 6.45
CA VAL A 162 18.44 16.59 7.69
C VAL A 162 19.90 16.81 8.03
N TRP A 163 20.79 15.86 7.76
CA TRP A 163 22.22 16.05 7.97
C TRP A 163 22.77 17.25 7.19
N HIS A 164 22.28 17.48 5.97
CA HIS A 164 22.70 18.61 5.15
C HIS A 164 22.09 19.95 5.58
N LYS A 165 20.94 19.91 6.28
CA LYS A 165 20.17 21.12 6.64
C LYS A 165 20.36 21.56 8.09
N PHE A 166 20.62 20.63 8.99
CA PHE A 166 20.81 20.89 10.41
C PHE A 166 22.04 21.75 10.67
N ASP A 167 21.98 22.54 11.74
CA ASP A 167 23.13 23.32 12.20
C ASP A 167 24.17 22.42 12.91
N GLU A 168 25.33 22.98 13.24
CA GLU A 168 26.41 22.21 13.88
C GLU A 168 26.02 21.64 15.24
N SER A 169 25.18 22.33 16.02
CA SER A 169 24.73 21.85 17.33
C SER A 169 23.79 20.64 17.21
N GLU A 170 22.95 20.64 16.18
CA GLU A 170 22.04 19.54 15.87
C GLU A 170 22.77 18.35 15.24
N LYS A 171 23.73 18.61 14.37
CA LYS A 171 24.64 17.58 13.83
C LYS A 171 25.44 16.91 14.95
N ASP A 172 25.93 17.66 15.92
CA ASP A 172 26.62 17.11 17.09
C ASP A 172 25.74 16.14 17.89
N ILE A 173 24.43 16.40 18.00
CA ILE A 173 23.49 15.47 18.64
C ILE A 173 23.43 14.14 17.87
N LEU A 174 23.37 14.21 16.54
CA LEU A 174 23.30 13.04 15.66
C LEU A 174 24.62 12.25 15.64
N GLU A 175 25.76 12.93 15.61
CA GLU A 175 27.08 12.31 15.74
C GLU A 175 27.22 11.58 17.07
N ASN A 176 26.85 12.23 18.17
CA ASN A 176 26.85 11.61 19.49
C ASN A 176 25.92 10.38 19.56
N ALA A 177 24.77 10.41 18.88
CA ALA A 177 23.87 9.28 18.79
C ALA A 177 24.51 8.10 18.04
N VAL A 178 25.15 8.35 16.90
CA VAL A 178 25.89 7.36 16.12
C VAL A 178 27.02 6.73 16.95
N GLN A 179 27.83 7.55 17.61
CA GLN A 179 28.94 7.06 18.45
C GLN A 179 28.42 6.18 19.60
N LYS A 180 27.29 6.53 20.23
CA LYS A 180 26.66 5.71 21.27
C LYS A 180 26.19 4.37 20.70
N THR A 181 25.56 4.37 19.54
CA THR A 181 25.08 3.16 18.87
C THR A 181 26.23 2.23 18.50
N ILE A 182 27.33 2.75 17.96
CA ILE A 182 28.54 1.98 17.62
C ILE A 182 29.19 1.37 18.87
N LYS A 183 29.22 2.09 19.99
CA LYS A 183 29.80 1.60 21.25
C LYS A 183 28.97 0.50 21.91
N ARG A 184 27.65 0.54 21.78
CA ARG A 184 26.73 -0.43 22.41
C ARG A 184 26.73 -1.81 21.77
N ASN A 185 27.21 -1.93 20.54
CA ASN A 185 27.13 -3.17 19.77
C ASN A 185 28.55 -3.68 19.47
N GLU A 186 29.08 -4.46 20.42
CA GLU A 186 30.45 -5.01 20.36
C GLU A 186 30.62 -6.05 19.25
N ASP A 187 29.54 -6.75 18.88
CA ASP A 187 29.51 -7.83 17.88
C ASP A 187 29.57 -7.33 16.43
N ARG A 188 29.64 -6.00 16.21
CA ARG A 188 29.73 -5.44 14.86
C ARG A 188 31.03 -5.86 14.18
N ASP A 189 30.94 -6.10 12.87
CA ASP A 189 32.10 -6.39 12.03
C ASP A 189 33.17 -5.31 12.19
N GLN A 190 34.32 -5.71 12.74
CA GLN A 190 35.38 -4.78 13.15
C GLN A 190 35.98 -4.03 11.96
N LYS A 191 36.04 -4.67 10.79
CA LYS A 191 36.57 -4.06 9.57
C LYS A 191 35.66 -2.92 9.09
N THR A 192 34.36 -3.16 9.03
CA THR A 192 33.36 -2.16 8.63
C THR A 192 33.26 -1.05 9.68
N LYS A 193 33.33 -1.40 10.96
CA LYS A 193 33.38 -0.43 12.07
C LYS A 193 34.57 0.52 11.95
N GLN A 194 35.77 0.00 11.70
CA GLN A 194 36.97 0.84 11.51
C GLN A 194 36.85 1.77 10.31
N LYS A 195 36.30 1.28 9.18
CA LYS A 195 36.05 2.12 8.01
C LYS A 195 35.11 3.28 8.33
N VAL A 196 34.00 3.01 9.00
CA VAL A 196 33.03 4.06 9.36
C VAL A 196 33.61 5.06 10.35
N LEU A 197 34.37 4.60 11.35
CA LEU A 197 35.02 5.48 12.33
C LEU A 197 36.19 6.30 11.77
N ALA A 198 36.73 5.91 10.60
CA ALA A 198 37.77 6.67 9.91
C ALA A 198 37.22 7.85 9.12
N GLU A 199 35.91 7.87 8.85
CA GLU A 199 35.23 8.96 8.15
C GLU A 199 34.84 10.08 9.13
N ASN A 200 35.03 11.32 8.69
CA ASN A 200 34.60 12.52 9.40
C ASN A 200 33.85 13.44 8.40
N PRO A 201 32.53 13.62 8.54
CA PRO A 201 31.68 13.22 9.65
C PRO A 201 31.32 11.72 9.67
N THR A 202 31.19 11.12 10.86
CA THR A 202 30.90 9.68 11.02
C THR A 202 29.42 9.35 10.76
N PHE A 203 28.51 10.29 11.02
CA PHE A 203 27.08 10.10 10.83
C PHE A 203 26.70 9.65 9.40
N PRO A 204 27.02 10.40 8.33
CA PRO A 204 26.64 10.01 6.98
C PRO A 204 27.33 8.71 6.54
N ALA A 205 28.55 8.44 7.01
CA ALA A 205 29.26 7.19 6.73
C ALA A 205 28.55 5.98 7.37
N ALA A 206 28.04 6.14 8.58
CA ALA A 206 27.31 5.11 9.30
C ALA A 206 25.93 4.84 8.68
N VAL A 207 25.17 5.90 8.40
CA VAL A 207 23.81 5.83 7.84
C VAL A 207 23.79 5.16 6.45
N ASN A 208 24.77 5.49 5.61
CA ASN A 208 24.82 5.02 4.22
C ASN A 208 25.55 3.68 4.02
N SER A 209 26.14 3.12 5.07
CA SER A 209 26.79 1.81 4.98
C SER A 209 25.77 0.66 4.93
N ILE A 210 25.80 -0.09 3.83
CA ILE A 210 24.85 -1.17 3.51
C ILE A 210 24.79 -2.27 4.59
N HIS A 211 25.92 -2.58 5.24
CA HIS A 211 26.03 -3.70 6.18
C HIS A 211 26.44 -3.30 7.60
N PHE A 212 26.41 -2.01 7.93
CA PHE A 212 26.84 -1.55 9.24
C PHE A 212 25.69 -1.16 10.16
N PHE A 213 24.88 -0.19 9.75
CA PHE A 213 23.68 0.17 10.50
C PHE A 213 22.53 -0.70 10.00
N SER A 214 21.89 -1.39 10.95
CA SER A 214 20.62 -2.06 10.71
C SER A 214 19.50 -1.03 10.53
N HIS A 215 18.35 -1.48 10.03
CA HIS A 215 17.17 -0.62 10.00
C HIS A 215 16.77 -0.12 11.41
N SER A 216 16.92 -0.95 12.45
CA SER A 216 16.69 -0.54 13.85
C SER A 216 17.60 0.60 14.30
N ASP A 217 18.88 0.59 13.87
CA ASP A 217 19.81 1.69 14.16
C ASP A 217 19.37 2.98 13.46
N ARG A 218 18.89 2.91 12.21
CA ARG A 218 18.36 4.07 11.48
C ARG A 218 17.08 4.61 12.11
N LEU A 219 16.18 3.75 12.59
CA LEU A 219 14.98 4.17 13.34
C LEU A 219 15.36 4.91 14.63
N TYR A 220 16.39 4.46 15.33
CA TYR A 220 16.90 5.16 16.52
C TYR A 220 17.39 6.58 16.20
N LEU A 221 18.11 6.73 15.09
CA LEU A 221 18.55 8.05 14.64
C LEU A 221 17.36 8.91 14.19
N LEU A 222 16.40 8.33 13.48
CA LEU A 222 15.19 9.03 13.05
C LEU A 222 14.41 9.56 14.25
N GLU A 223 14.31 8.80 15.34
CA GLU A 223 13.66 9.28 16.57
C GLU A 223 14.37 10.52 17.17
N LYS A 224 15.70 10.61 17.05
CA LYS A 224 16.44 11.83 17.44
C LYS A 224 16.15 12.99 16.50
N VAL A 225 16.08 12.72 15.20
CA VAL A 225 15.69 13.71 14.19
C VAL A 225 14.29 14.24 14.46
N ILE A 226 13.29 13.36 14.63
CA ILE A 226 11.91 13.74 14.95
C ILE A 226 11.87 14.66 16.17
N LYS A 227 12.63 14.33 17.23
CA LYS A 227 12.71 15.17 18.41
C LYS A 227 13.26 16.57 18.10
N ILE A 228 14.35 16.67 17.35
CA ILE A 228 14.92 17.97 16.93
C ILE A 228 13.89 18.76 16.09
N LEU A 229 13.20 18.09 15.16
CA LEU A 229 12.17 18.72 14.33
C LEU A 229 10.98 19.26 15.15
N LEU A 230 10.58 18.55 16.21
CA LEU A 230 9.55 19.00 17.15
C LEU A 230 10.02 20.19 17.99
N ASP A 231 11.23 20.10 18.55
CA ASP A 231 11.77 21.09 19.50
C ASP A 231 12.16 22.40 18.80
N ASN A 232 12.75 22.33 17.59
CA ASN A 232 13.41 23.46 16.94
C ASN A 232 12.69 23.97 15.68
N TYR A 233 11.91 23.13 15.01
CA TYR A 233 11.39 23.44 13.66
C TYR A 233 9.86 23.52 13.57
N ASN A 234 9.14 23.36 14.68
CA ASN A 234 7.67 23.39 14.73
C ASN A 234 7.01 22.28 13.88
N LEU A 235 7.60 21.08 13.85
CA LEU A 235 6.91 19.91 13.32
C LEU A 235 5.60 19.69 14.08
N THR A 236 4.50 19.48 13.37
CA THR A 236 3.22 19.15 14.02
C THR A 236 3.31 17.76 14.65
N ALA A 237 3.17 17.69 15.98
CA ALA A 237 3.19 16.45 16.74
C ALA A 237 2.14 15.45 16.24
N GLU A 238 2.52 14.18 16.23
CA GLU A 238 1.66 13.01 16.05
C GLU A 238 1.88 12.08 17.24
N GLU A 239 0.88 11.28 17.61
CA GLU A 239 0.97 10.38 18.76
C GLU A 239 2.18 9.44 18.65
N GLU A 240 2.39 8.89 17.45
CA GLU A 240 3.45 7.94 17.15
C GLU A 240 4.85 8.55 17.17
N PHE A 241 5.00 9.86 16.98
CA PHE A 241 6.32 10.52 16.96
C PHE A 241 7.05 10.42 18.30
N SER A 242 6.31 10.33 19.41
CA SER A 242 6.89 10.20 20.74
C SER A 242 7.68 8.90 20.97
N SER A 243 7.31 7.82 20.27
CA SER A 243 7.87 6.47 20.45
C SER A 243 8.04 5.76 19.10
N PHE A 244 8.43 6.51 18.06
CA PHE A 244 8.37 6.07 16.66
C PHE A 244 9.10 4.73 16.43
N LYS A 245 10.33 4.57 16.93
CA LYS A 245 11.11 3.34 16.77
C LYS A 245 10.38 2.13 17.36
N SER A 246 9.96 2.22 18.62
CA SER A 246 9.32 1.11 19.34
C SER A 246 8.01 0.72 18.67
N ASN A 247 7.20 1.70 18.29
CA ASN A 247 5.94 1.46 17.60
C ASN A 247 6.18 0.78 16.25
N TYR A 248 7.11 1.31 15.44
CA TYR A 248 7.44 0.74 14.13
C TYR A 248 7.97 -0.70 14.26
N GLU A 249 8.84 -0.96 15.24
CA GLU A 249 9.39 -2.30 15.45
C GLU A 249 8.29 -3.31 15.81
N ASN A 250 7.38 -2.93 16.69
CA ASN A 250 6.28 -3.80 17.14
C ASN A 250 5.22 -4.02 16.07
N GLU A 251 4.99 -3.04 15.20
CA GLU A 251 3.88 -3.05 14.25
C GLU A 251 4.29 -3.46 12.83
N ILE A 252 5.57 -3.31 12.47
CA ILE A 252 6.13 -3.62 11.15
C ILE A 252 7.30 -4.60 11.26
N SER A 253 8.40 -4.23 11.93
CA SER A 253 9.66 -5.00 11.86
C SER A 253 9.51 -6.44 12.36
N HIS A 254 8.82 -6.64 13.49
CA HIS A 254 8.59 -7.98 14.05
C HIS A 254 7.75 -8.85 13.11
N TYR A 255 6.69 -8.28 12.52
CA TYR A 255 5.84 -8.95 11.55
C TYR A 255 6.60 -9.32 10.28
N ARG A 256 7.34 -8.35 9.70
CA ARG A 256 8.19 -8.58 8.52
C ARG A 256 9.18 -9.70 8.76
N ASN A 257 9.85 -9.70 9.91
CA ASN A 257 10.82 -10.73 10.26
C ASN A 257 10.15 -12.09 10.46
N ALA A 258 9.02 -12.14 11.15
CA ALA A 258 8.28 -13.39 11.36
C ALA A 258 7.79 -13.97 10.01
N LEU A 259 7.26 -13.15 9.10
CA LEU A 259 6.82 -13.55 7.77
C LEU A 259 7.98 -14.04 6.89
N GLY A 260 9.16 -13.41 6.99
CA GLY A 260 10.33 -13.79 6.19
C GLY A 260 10.92 -15.17 6.49
N HIS A 261 10.71 -15.70 7.70
CA HIS A 261 11.23 -16.99 8.13
C HIS A 261 10.24 -18.16 7.95
N ARG A 262 9.04 -17.92 7.42
CA ARG A 262 7.99 -18.93 7.25
C ARG A 262 8.02 -19.60 5.88
N LYS A 263 7.62 -20.86 5.84
CA LYS A 263 7.40 -21.63 4.61
C LYS A 263 6.01 -21.33 4.07
N SER A 264 5.81 -21.44 2.76
CA SER A 264 4.52 -21.18 2.11
C SER A 264 3.36 -22.07 2.58
N THR A 265 3.66 -23.19 3.24
CA THR A 265 2.67 -24.11 3.83
C THR A 265 2.23 -23.73 5.25
N ASP A 266 2.87 -22.74 5.86
CA ASP A 266 2.55 -22.32 7.21
C ASP A 266 1.29 -21.42 7.19
N ASN A 267 0.38 -21.66 8.13
CA ASN A 267 -0.85 -20.87 8.32
C ASN A 267 -0.80 -19.97 9.57
N VAL A 268 0.36 -19.91 10.23
CA VAL A 268 0.61 -19.08 11.41
C VAL A 268 1.99 -18.45 11.34
N ILE A 269 2.14 -17.26 11.93
CA ILE A 269 3.42 -16.65 12.25
C ILE A 269 3.66 -16.67 13.76
N GLU A 270 4.92 -16.62 14.17
CA GLU A 270 5.29 -16.49 15.59
C GLU A 270 6.06 -15.19 15.75
N LEU A 271 5.50 -14.21 16.47
CA LEU A 271 6.14 -12.91 16.68
C LEU A 271 7.16 -12.96 17.82
N THR A 272 6.77 -13.62 18.90
CA THR A 272 7.59 -13.86 20.09
C THR A 272 7.40 -15.32 20.48
N LYS A 273 8.37 -15.88 21.19
CA LYS A 273 8.37 -17.30 21.56
C LYS A 273 7.04 -17.68 22.23
N GLY A 274 6.29 -18.58 21.60
CA GLY A 274 4.98 -19.05 22.07
C GLY A 274 3.78 -18.16 21.74
N ASN A 275 3.97 -17.05 21.05
CA ASN A 275 2.90 -16.17 20.56
C ASN A 275 2.67 -16.40 19.07
N PHE A 276 1.67 -17.24 18.77
CA PHE A 276 1.28 -17.59 17.41
C PHE A 276 0.10 -16.75 16.94
N ILE A 277 0.22 -16.19 15.74
CA ILE A 277 -0.82 -15.39 15.09
C ILE A 277 -1.24 -16.11 13.80
N PRO A 278 -2.54 -16.36 13.60
CA PRO A 278 -3.04 -16.93 12.35
C PRO A 278 -2.79 -16.00 11.17
N ILE A 279 -2.55 -16.59 10.01
CA ILE A 279 -2.52 -15.86 8.74
C ILE A 279 -3.95 -15.89 8.19
N ASP A 280 -4.69 -14.83 8.48
CA ASP A 280 -6.08 -14.64 8.11
C ASP A 280 -6.36 -13.19 7.67
N GLU A 281 -7.62 -12.89 7.35
CA GLU A 281 -8.05 -11.55 6.95
C GLU A 281 -7.69 -10.48 7.99
N GLU A 282 -7.82 -10.78 9.29
CA GLU A 282 -7.51 -9.82 10.36
C GLU A 282 -6.03 -9.42 10.32
N LEU A 283 -5.11 -10.39 10.14
CA LEU A 283 -3.69 -10.09 9.97
C LEU A 283 -3.42 -9.27 8.70
N HIS A 284 -4.08 -9.58 7.58
CA HIS A 284 -3.92 -8.82 6.34
C HIS A 284 -4.37 -7.37 6.51
N GLN A 285 -5.56 -7.17 7.08
CA GLN A 285 -6.11 -5.84 7.38
C GLN A 285 -5.20 -5.06 8.33
N LYS A 286 -4.72 -5.71 9.40
CA LYS A 286 -3.76 -5.10 10.34
C LYS A 286 -2.50 -4.62 9.63
N MET A 287 -1.91 -5.45 8.78
CA MET A 287 -0.69 -5.07 8.07
C MET A 287 -0.93 -3.96 7.04
N ARG A 288 -2.03 -3.99 6.29
CA ARG A 288 -2.41 -2.90 5.36
C ARG A 288 -2.60 -1.57 6.09
N LYS A 289 -3.28 -1.60 7.25
CA LYS A 289 -3.49 -0.44 8.12
C LYS A 289 -2.16 0.14 8.59
N ASN A 290 -1.30 -0.71 9.16
CA ASN A 290 -0.01 -0.28 9.70
C ASN A 290 0.88 0.31 8.60
N LEU A 291 1.00 -0.37 7.45
CA LEU A 291 1.80 0.13 6.32
C LEU A 291 1.27 1.46 5.81
N THR A 292 -0.04 1.60 5.61
CA THR A 292 -0.64 2.87 5.15
C THR A 292 -0.35 4.01 6.14
N ARG A 293 -0.47 3.75 7.43
CA ARG A 293 -0.19 4.75 8.47
C ARG A 293 1.28 5.17 8.47
N TYR A 294 2.22 4.22 8.47
CA TYR A 294 3.65 4.56 8.45
C TYR A 294 4.07 5.24 7.15
N ASN A 295 3.46 4.86 6.02
CA ASN A 295 3.65 5.56 4.76
C ASN A 295 3.30 7.06 4.92
N GLN A 296 2.13 7.38 5.47
CA GLN A 296 1.71 8.77 5.70
C GLN A 296 2.60 9.53 6.68
N LEU A 297 3.02 8.89 7.78
CA LEU A 297 3.94 9.50 8.76
C LEU A 297 5.30 9.81 8.12
N ILE A 298 5.83 8.90 7.32
CA ILE A 298 7.10 9.08 6.60
C ILE A 298 6.94 10.16 5.51
N GLU A 299 5.87 10.14 4.71
CA GLU A 299 5.57 11.20 3.72
C GLU A 299 5.49 12.58 4.37
N LYS A 300 4.88 12.67 5.56
CA LYS A 300 4.79 13.91 6.33
C LYS A 300 6.19 14.38 6.74
N LEU A 301 7.06 13.49 7.20
CA LEU A 301 8.44 13.80 7.55
C LEU A 301 9.23 14.23 6.30
N GLU A 302 9.18 13.48 5.20
CA GLU A 302 9.85 13.79 3.93
C GLU A 302 9.48 15.18 3.41
N LYS A 303 8.18 15.48 3.35
CA LYS A 303 7.68 16.77 2.91
C LYS A 303 8.18 17.88 3.83
N PHE A 304 8.11 17.67 5.14
CA PHE A 304 8.58 18.64 6.12
C PHE A 304 10.09 18.90 5.98
N VAL A 305 10.90 17.84 5.89
CA VAL A 305 12.36 17.96 5.77
C VAL A 305 12.81 18.53 4.43
N THR A 306 11.98 18.42 3.40
CA THR A 306 12.30 18.97 2.07
C THR A 306 11.91 20.44 1.98
N GLU A 307 10.73 20.82 2.50
CA GLU A 307 10.13 22.14 2.26
C GLU A 307 10.35 23.17 3.38
N LYS A 308 10.57 22.74 4.64
CA LYS A 308 10.40 23.64 5.81
C LYS A 308 11.62 23.82 6.71
N ILE A 309 12.62 22.95 6.61
CA ILE A 309 13.97 23.17 7.14
C ILE A 309 14.86 23.69 6.04
#